data_AF-A0A6L3MU15-F1
#
_entry.id   AF-A0A6L3MU15-F1
#
_cell.length_a   1.000
_cell.length_b   1.000
_cell.length_c   1.000
_cell.angle_alpha   90.00
_cell.angle_beta   90.00
_cell.angle_gamma   90.00
#
_symmetry.space_group_name_H-M   'P 1'
#
loop_
_entity.id
_entity.type
_entity.pdbx_description
1 polymer ?
#
loop_
_entity_poly.entity_id
_entity_poly.type
_entity_poly.pdbx_seq_one_letter_code
_entity_poly.pdbx_strand_id
1 'polypeptide(L)'
;AMRGARVPGDTWLHVVAFDLARGPDGQWRMVAQHTQGAAGLGYLLENRLIVSRLFPRGFRGLRVQRLASAYRSLLQSMQALSPAARNSRIVLLTPGPHSATYFEHAYLARYLGLTLVEGGDLTARDNRVFLKTLRGLEPVHGILRRVDDAWLDPLELRPDSLLGVPGLLQAVRAGNVLLANAPGSGFLESPGVLGFMPRLAEALLGETLTLPAVHSWWCGEAAACDDALPQLARCIVKPSYPADVQAGGAFDPVIGARLTAAQLAEWRARILARPEHYTVQADLPLSQ
;
A
#
# COMPACT_ATOMS: atom_id res chain seq x y z
N ALA A 1 -0.52 -7.43 -16.15
CA ALA A 1 -1.70 -8.29 -15.93
C ALA A 1 -3.07 -7.56 -16.04
N MET A 2 -3.20 -6.28 -15.65
CA MET A 2 -4.51 -5.57 -15.61
C MET A 2 -4.76 -4.55 -16.73
N ARG A 3 -3.95 -4.55 -17.80
CA ARG A 3 -4.10 -3.59 -18.92
C ARG A 3 -5.46 -3.74 -19.60
N GLY A 4 -6.21 -2.65 -19.70
CA GLY A 4 -7.54 -2.62 -20.35
C GLY A 4 -8.65 -3.27 -19.53
N ALA A 5 -8.36 -3.75 -18.31
CA ALA A 5 -9.37 -4.29 -17.42
C ALA A 5 -10.30 -3.18 -16.91
N ARG A 6 -11.58 -3.51 -16.73
CA ARG A 6 -12.53 -2.67 -16.00
C ARG A 6 -12.78 -3.31 -14.64
N VAL A 7 -12.47 -2.60 -13.57
CA VAL A 7 -12.78 -3.05 -12.20
C VAL A 7 -14.21 -2.67 -11.83
N PRO A 8 -14.87 -3.40 -10.92
CA PRO A 8 -16.23 -3.06 -10.50
C PRO A 8 -16.34 -1.61 -10.01
N GLY A 9 -17.27 -0.85 -10.59
CA GLY A 9 -17.48 0.57 -10.27
C GLY A 9 -16.38 1.52 -10.73
N ASP A 10 -15.44 1.07 -11.57
CA ASP A 10 -14.24 1.82 -11.99
C ASP A 10 -13.44 2.41 -10.81
N THR A 11 -13.60 1.81 -9.63
CA THR A 11 -12.93 2.23 -8.41
C THR A 11 -11.71 1.34 -8.20
N TRP A 12 -10.53 1.89 -8.46
CA TRP A 12 -9.27 1.15 -8.35
C TRP A 12 -8.73 1.12 -6.92
N LEU A 13 -8.87 2.25 -6.21
CA LEU A 13 -8.32 2.45 -4.87
C LEU A 13 -9.47 2.67 -3.88
N HIS A 14 -9.74 1.66 -3.06
CA HIS A 14 -10.74 1.70 -1.99
C HIS A 14 -10.15 2.21 -0.67
N VAL A 15 -8.86 1.91 -0.43
CA VAL A 15 -8.10 2.34 0.75
C VAL A 15 -6.74 2.83 0.30
N VAL A 16 -6.43 4.10 0.54
CA VAL A 16 -5.09 4.66 0.34
C VAL A 16 -4.60 5.18 1.68
N ALA A 17 -3.33 4.96 1.98
CA ALA A 17 -2.68 5.56 3.14
C ALA A 17 -1.54 6.48 2.69
N PHE A 18 -1.33 7.54 3.45
CA PHE A 18 -0.29 8.52 3.21
C PHE A 18 0.49 8.73 4.49
N ASP A 19 1.81 8.60 4.40
CA ASP A 19 2.70 8.89 5.51
C ASP A 19 2.98 10.39 5.51
N LEU A 20 2.60 11.06 6.59
CA LEU A 20 2.74 12.50 6.73
C LEU A 20 3.76 12.83 7.81
N ALA A 21 4.61 13.80 7.53
CA ALA A 21 5.56 14.33 8.47
C ALA A 21 5.41 15.86 8.57
N ARG A 22 5.52 16.37 9.78
CA ARG A 22 5.55 17.81 10.04
C ARG A 22 6.99 18.24 10.22
N GLY A 23 7.45 19.17 9.37
CA GLY A 23 8.81 19.71 9.44
C GLY A 23 8.97 20.71 10.59
N PRO A 24 10.20 21.17 10.87
CA PRO A 24 10.48 22.15 11.92
C PRO A 24 9.89 23.53 11.61
N ASP A 25 9.58 23.79 10.34
CA ASP A 25 8.84 24.95 9.84
C ASP A 25 7.32 24.86 10.12
N GLY A 26 6.87 23.78 10.77
CA GLY A 26 5.47 23.53 11.10
C GLY A 26 4.63 23.09 9.91
N GLN A 27 5.21 22.91 8.72
CA GLN A 27 4.50 22.51 7.51
C GLN A 27 4.40 20.99 7.39
N TRP A 28 3.25 20.51 6.94
CA TRP A 28 3.03 19.09 6.65
C TRP A 28 3.52 18.74 5.25
N ARG A 29 4.15 17.58 5.13
CA ARG A 29 4.62 17.02 3.86
C ARG A 29 4.28 15.54 3.78
N MET A 30 3.94 15.09 2.58
CA MET A 30 3.76 13.66 2.29
C MET A 30 5.13 13.01 2.06
N VAL A 31 5.44 11.96 2.82
CA VAL A 31 6.72 11.24 2.79
C VAL A 31 6.65 9.97 1.94
N ALA A 32 5.51 9.29 1.99
CA ALA A 32 5.22 8.09 1.22
C ALA A 32 3.71 7.92 1.03
N GLN A 33 3.34 7.07 0.08
CA GLN A 33 1.96 6.69 -0.18
C GLN A 33 1.87 5.17 -0.36
N HIS A 34 0.78 4.59 0.14
CA HIS A 34 0.51 3.16 0.13
C HIS A 34 -0.85 2.92 -0.54
N THR A 35 -0.82 2.21 -1.66
CA THR A 35 -1.95 1.97 -2.57
C THR A 35 -2.25 0.49 -2.80
N GLN A 36 -1.48 -0.42 -2.20
CA GLN A 36 -1.74 -1.85 -2.18
C GLN A 36 -2.48 -2.26 -0.90
N GLY A 37 -1.84 -2.99 0.01
CA GLY A 37 -2.41 -3.52 1.26
C GLY A 37 -2.00 -2.72 2.50
N ALA A 38 -2.17 -1.40 2.50
CA ALA A 38 -1.62 -0.49 3.53
C ALA A 38 -1.85 -0.95 4.98
N ALA A 39 -0.77 -1.12 5.75
CA ALA A 39 -0.78 -1.46 7.17
C ALA A 39 -1.46 -0.39 8.05
N GLY A 40 -1.99 -0.77 9.21
CA GLY A 40 -2.31 0.18 10.29
C GLY A 40 -3.78 0.31 10.68
N LEU A 41 -4.74 -0.16 9.86
CA LEU A 41 -6.17 -0.06 10.19
C LEU A 41 -6.53 -0.84 11.46
N GLY A 42 -6.00 -2.05 11.63
CA GLY A 42 -6.27 -2.83 12.83
C GLY A 42 -5.56 -2.25 14.05
N TYR A 43 -4.32 -1.77 13.91
CA TYR A 43 -3.60 -1.09 14.98
C TYR A 43 -4.28 0.20 15.42
N LEU A 44 -4.79 1.02 14.48
CA LEU A 44 -5.55 2.23 14.79
C LEU A 44 -6.76 1.91 15.68
N LEU A 45 -7.48 0.85 15.35
CA LEU A 45 -8.66 0.42 16.09
C LEU A 45 -8.28 -0.10 17.50
N GLU A 46 -7.25 -0.94 17.58
CA GLU A 46 -6.78 -1.47 18.86
C GLU A 46 -6.27 -0.37 19.78
N ASN A 47 -5.36 0.49 19.29
CA ASN A 47 -4.83 1.63 20.03
C ASN A 47 -5.94 2.52 20.55
N ARG A 48 -6.96 2.77 19.72
CA ARG A 48 -8.13 3.56 20.12
C ARG A 48 -8.88 2.92 21.28
N LEU A 49 -9.10 1.61 21.23
CA LEU A 49 -9.81 0.87 22.26
C LEU A 49 -9.01 0.81 23.56
N ILE A 50 -7.69 0.56 23.49
CA ILE A 50 -6.79 0.54 24.65
C ILE A 50 -6.77 1.92 25.33
N VAL A 51 -6.48 2.99 24.58
CA VAL A 51 -6.41 4.36 25.15
C VAL A 51 -7.74 4.78 25.77
N SER A 52 -8.87 4.47 25.12
CA SER A 52 -10.19 4.82 25.66
C SER A 52 -10.53 4.09 26.97
N ARG A 53 -10.01 2.88 27.17
CA ARG A 53 -10.20 2.08 28.39
C ARG A 53 -9.26 2.49 29.52
N LEU A 54 -7.99 2.75 29.20
CA LEU A 54 -6.98 3.15 30.18
C LEU A 54 -7.16 4.60 30.65
N PHE A 55 -7.60 5.51 29.77
CA PHE A 55 -7.74 6.94 30.06
C PHE A 55 -9.16 7.48 29.80
N PRO A 56 -10.22 6.92 30.41
CA PRO A 56 -11.61 7.19 30.01
C PRO A 56 -12.07 8.62 30.30
N ARG A 57 -11.47 9.33 31.27
CA ARG A 57 -11.77 10.75 31.54
C ARG A 57 -11.12 11.66 30.49
N GLY A 58 -9.80 11.51 30.26
CA GLY A 58 -9.08 12.29 29.25
C GLY A 58 -9.63 12.05 27.84
N PHE A 59 -9.88 10.78 27.50
CA PHE A 59 -10.42 10.40 26.21
C PHE A 59 -11.79 11.05 25.91
N ARG A 60 -12.68 11.15 26.90
CA ARG A 60 -13.97 11.86 26.76
C ARG A 60 -13.81 13.36 26.54
N GLY A 61 -12.79 13.98 27.12
CA GLY A 61 -12.50 15.40 26.95
C GLY A 61 -11.98 15.76 25.55
N LEU A 62 -11.31 14.84 24.86
CA LEU A 62 -10.61 15.08 23.59
C LEU A 62 -11.51 15.08 22.33
N ARG A 63 -12.84 14.98 22.47
CA ARG A 63 -13.81 14.94 21.34
C ARG A 63 -13.40 14.00 20.20
N VAL A 64 -12.87 12.83 20.56
CA VAL A 64 -12.30 11.88 19.60
C VAL A 64 -13.37 11.35 18.64
N GLN A 65 -13.12 11.44 17.33
CA GLN A 65 -14.03 10.92 16.31
C GLN A 65 -14.12 9.38 16.32
N ARG A 66 -15.32 8.85 16.07
CA ARG A 66 -15.57 7.40 16.05
C ARG A 66 -15.06 6.79 14.76
N LEU A 67 -14.33 5.67 14.87
CA LEU A 67 -13.81 4.92 13.71
C LEU A 67 -14.88 4.04 13.04
N ALA A 68 -15.90 3.63 13.79
CA ALA A 68 -16.90 2.68 13.32
C ALA A 68 -17.70 3.15 12.09
N SER A 69 -17.86 4.46 11.89
CA SER A 69 -18.52 5.00 10.70
C SER A 69 -17.66 4.80 9.46
N ALA A 70 -16.37 5.11 9.52
CA ALA A 70 -15.44 4.95 8.39
C ALA A 70 -15.37 3.49 7.91
N TYR A 71 -15.22 2.55 8.85
CA TYR A 71 -15.20 1.12 8.53
C TYR A 71 -16.51 0.61 7.94
N ARG A 72 -17.65 1.10 8.44
CA ARG A 72 -18.96 0.77 7.89
C ARG A 72 -19.11 1.31 6.48
N SER A 73 -18.70 2.55 6.22
CA SER A 73 -18.73 3.15 4.89
C SER A 73 -17.84 2.38 3.90
N LEU A 74 -16.66 1.92 4.33
CA LEU A 74 -15.79 1.06 3.52
C LEU A 74 -16.51 -0.23 3.11
N LEU A 75 -17.05 -0.99 4.07
CA LEU A 75 -17.77 -2.22 3.77
C LEU A 75 -19.01 -1.99 2.91
N GLN A 76 -19.79 -0.94 3.18
CA GLN A 76 -20.97 -0.60 2.39
C GLN A 76 -20.61 -0.24 0.95
N SER A 77 -19.52 0.52 0.75
CA SER A 77 -18.99 0.84 -0.58
C SER A 77 -18.55 -0.42 -1.31
N MET A 78 -17.76 -1.29 -0.67
CA MET A 78 -17.37 -2.57 -1.25
C MET A 78 -18.57 -3.45 -1.59
N GLN A 79 -19.57 -3.54 -0.71
CA GLN A 79 -20.81 -4.29 -0.96
C GLN A 79 -21.58 -3.73 -2.15
N ALA A 80 -21.76 -2.42 -2.23
CA ALA A 80 -22.50 -1.76 -3.31
C ALA A 80 -21.83 -1.94 -4.68
N LEU A 81 -20.50 -1.95 -4.71
CA LEU A 81 -19.71 -2.11 -5.93
C LEU A 81 -19.46 -3.59 -6.30
N SER A 82 -19.61 -4.51 -5.35
CA SER A 82 -19.40 -5.95 -5.59
C SER A 82 -20.51 -6.53 -6.49
N PRO A 83 -20.23 -7.59 -7.28
CA PRO A 83 -21.17 -8.11 -8.28
C PRO A 83 -22.51 -8.62 -7.73
N ALA A 84 -22.56 -9.01 -6.45
CA ALA A 84 -23.78 -9.48 -5.79
C ALA A 84 -24.46 -8.40 -4.93
N ALA A 85 -24.01 -7.15 -4.99
CA ALA A 85 -24.54 -6.01 -4.24
C ALA A 85 -24.77 -6.36 -2.75
N ARG A 86 -26.02 -6.28 -2.29
CA ARG A 86 -26.41 -6.55 -0.88
C ARG A 86 -26.16 -8.00 -0.41
N ASN A 87 -26.04 -8.95 -1.34
CA ASN A 87 -25.78 -10.35 -1.02
C ASN A 87 -24.28 -10.71 -1.10
N SER A 88 -23.41 -9.71 -1.21
CA SER A 88 -21.98 -9.91 -1.37
C SER A 88 -21.32 -10.45 -0.10
N ARG A 89 -20.81 -11.67 -0.20
CA ARG A 89 -19.79 -12.20 0.72
C ARG A 89 -18.45 -11.50 0.48
N ILE A 90 -17.97 -10.78 1.48
CA ILE A 90 -16.66 -10.14 1.53
C ILE A 90 -15.77 -10.89 2.51
N VAL A 91 -14.52 -11.14 2.12
CA VAL A 91 -13.50 -11.79 2.97
C VAL A 91 -12.28 -10.88 3.12
N LEU A 92 -11.46 -11.13 4.14
CA LEU A 92 -10.16 -10.47 4.32
C LEU A 92 -9.05 -11.45 3.99
N LEU A 93 -8.31 -11.20 2.90
CA LEU A 93 -7.18 -12.03 2.47
C LEU A 93 -5.90 -11.62 3.19
N THR A 94 -5.28 -12.55 3.91
CA THR A 94 -4.03 -12.36 4.66
C THR A 94 -2.90 -13.22 4.09
N PRO A 95 -1.63 -12.79 4.16
CA PRO A 95 -0.46 -13.63 3.87
C PRO A 95 -0.20 -14.70 4.94
N GLY A 96 -1.00 -14.76 6.01
CA GLY A 96 -0.91 -15.77 7.05
C GLY A 96 -0.07 -15.36 8.28
N PRO A 97 0.05 -16.25 9.28
CA PRO A 97 0.60 -15.96 10.61
C PRO A 97 2.05 -15.49 10.66
N HIS A 98 2.83 -15.79 9.63
CA HIS A 98 4.24 -15.40 9.55
C HIS A 98 4.45 -13.94 9.14
N SER A 99 3.39 -13.23 8.75
CA SER A 99 3.47 -11.79 8.50
C SER A 99 3.57 -10.99 9.79
N ALA A 100 4.46 -9.99 9.79
CA ALA A 100 4.65 -9.07 10.91
C ALA A 100 3.36 -8.30 11.29
N THR A 101 2.42 -8.16 10.35
CA THR A 101 1.15 -7.44 10.56
C THR A 101 -0.05 -8.38 10.71
N TYR A 102 0.15 -9.70 10.82
CA TYR A 102 -0.95 -10.67 10.90
C TYR A 102 -1.94 -10.37 12.04
N PHE A 103 -1.43 -9.91 13.18
CA PHE A 103 -2.25 -9.50 14.32
C PHE A 103 -3.34 -8.50 13.91
N GLU A 104 -2.96 -7.44 13.19
CA GLU A 104 -3.93 -6.40 12.81
C GLU A 104 -4.94 -6.91 11.77
N HIS A 105 -4.57 -7.89 10.94
CA HIS A 105 -5.48 -8.53 9.98
C HIS A 105 -6.56 -9.32 10.71
N ALA A 106 -6.18 -10.16 11.66
CA ALA A 106 -7.11 -10.93 12.48
C ALA A 106 -8.01 -10.02 13.33
N TYR A 107 -7.44 -8.97 13.92
CA TYR A 107 -8.18 -8.01 14.72
C TYR A 107 -9.22 -7.24 13.87
N LEU A 108 -8.80 -6.76 12.70
CA LEU A 108 -9.67 -6.05 11.77
C LEU A 108 -10.76 -6.95 11.21
N ALA A 109 -10.44 -8.16 10.75
CA ALA A 109 -11.42 -9.14 10.26
C ALA A 109 -12.51 -9.41 11.31
N ARG A 110 -12.11 -9.66 12.56
CA ARG A 110 -13.03 -9.88 13.67
C ARG A 110 -13.93 -8.67 13.92
N TYR A 111 -13.37 -7.46 13.91
CA TYR A 111 -14.15 -6.24 14.14
C TYR A 111 -15.15 -5.96 13.01
N LEU A 112 -14.73 -6.21 11.77
CA LEU A 112 -15.56 -6.00 10.58
C LEU A 112 -16.57 -7.14 10.34
N GLY A 113 -16.45 -8.26 11.04
CA GLY A 113 -17.27 -9.44 10.80
C GLY A 113 -16.95 -10.14 9.47
N LEU A 114 -15.71 -10.01 8.98
CA LEU A 114 -15.24 -10.67 7.76
C LEU A 114 -14.59 -12.01 8.11
N THR A 115 -14.77 -13.00 7.24
CA THR A 115 -13.96 -14.22 7.30
C THR A 115 -12.51 -13.87 6.94
N LEU A 116 -11.58 -14.14 7.85
CA LEU A 116 -10.15 -14.09 7.59
C LEU A 116 -9.75 -15.34 6.80
N VAL A 117 -9.11 -15.16 5.65
CA VAL A 117 -8.75 -16.25 4.73
C VAL A 117 -7.32 -16.11 4.24
N GLU A 118 -6.65 -17.23 4.02
CA GLU A 118 -5.38 -17.31 3.29
C GLU A 118 -5.64 -17.70 1.83
N GLY A 119 -4.62 -17.60 0.96
CA GLY A 119 -4.74 -18.01 -0.45
C GLY A 119 -5.21 -19.46 -0.60
N GLY A 120 -4.74 -20.34 0.29
CA GLY A 120 -5.12 -21.75 0.36
C GLY A 120 -6.58 -22.02 0.75
N ASP A 121 -7.32 -21.05 1.29
CA ASP A 121 -8.75 -21.19 1.62
C ASP A 121 -9.65 -20.83 0.43
N LEU A 122 -9.10 -20.14 -0.57
CA LEU A 122 -9.82 -19.69 -1.74
C LEU A 122 -9.48 -20.57 -2.96
N THR A 123 -10.39 -20.58 -3.94
CA THR A 123 -10.16 -21.19 -5.25
C THR A 123 -10.86 -20.38 -6.32
N ALA A 124 -10.23 -20.22 -7.48
CA ALA A 124 -10.86 -19.61 -8.66
C ALA A 124 -11.33 -20.70 -9.63
N ARG A 125 -12.57 -20.60 -10.09
CA ARG A 125 -13.16 -21.51 -11.08
C ARG A 125 -14.19 -20.77 -11.91
N ASP A 126 -14.23 -21.01 -13.22
CA ASP A 126 -15.19 -20.39 -14.14
C ASP A 126 -15.23 -18.85 -14.00
N ASN A 127 -14.03 -18.24 -13.89
CA ASN A 127 -13.80 -16.82 -13.65
C ASN A 127 -14.44 -16.27 -12.36
N ARG A 128 -14.74 -17.10 -11.36
CA ARG A 128 -15.31 -16.70 -10.06
C ARG A 128 -14.43 -17.21 -8.91
N VAL A 129 -14.48 -16.53 -7.77
CA VAL A 129 -13.73 -16.92 -6.57
C VAL A 129 -14.68 -17.56 -5.56
N PHE A 130 -14.23 -18.64 -4.93
CA PHE A 130 -14.98 -19.37 -3.93
C PHE A 130 -14.15 -19.58 -2.67
N LEU A 131 -14.82 -19.53 -1.53
CA LEU A 131 -14.32 -19.99 -0.24
C LEU A 131 -14.55 -21.50 -0.12
N LYS A 132 -13.50 -22.24 0.22
CA LYS A 132 -13.57 -23.67 0.54
C LYS A 132 -14.17 -23.84 1.94
N THR A 133 -15.31 -24.52 2.01
CA THR A 133 -15.94 -24.89 3.29
C THR A 133 -16.16 -26.40 3.34
N LEU A 134 -16.44 -26.93 4.53
CA LEU A 134 -16.82 -28.34 4.70
C LEU A 134 -18.12 -28.70 3.97
N ARG A 135 -18.99 -27.71 3.68
CA ARG A 135 -20.25 -27.89 2.96
C ARG A 135 -20.10 -27.72 1.44
N GLY A 136 -18.90 -27.40 0.97
CA GLY A 136 -18.63 -27.11 -0.43
C GLY A 136 -18.15 -25.68 -0.66
N LEU A 137 -18.24 -25.24 -1.92
CA LEU A 137 -17.72 -23.96 -2.36
C LEU A 137 -18.76 -22.85 -2.17
N GLU A 138 -18.40 -21.82 -1.42
CA GLU A 138 -19.24 -20.65 -1.21
C GLU A 138 -18.73 -19.45 -2.03
N PRO A 139 -19.56 -18.79 -2.86
CA PRO A 139 -19.10 -17.67 -3.68
C PRO A 139 -18.56 -16.50 -2.85
N VAL A 140 -17.44 -15.93 -3.29
CA VAL A 140 -16.82 -14.71 -2.74
C VAL A 140 -16.93 -13.61 -3.79
N HIS A 141 -17.46 -12.45 -3.39
CA HIS A 141 -17.75 -11.34 -4.30
C HIS A 141 -16.84 -10.14 -4.06
N GLY A 142 -16.24 -10.04 -2.87
CA GLY A 142 -15.29 -8.99 -2.52
C GLY A 142 -14.16 -9.52 -1.64
N ILE A 143 -12.95 -8.99 -1.83
CA ILE A 143 -11.76 -9.34 -1.07
C ILE A 143 -11.09 -8.05 -0.60
N LEU A 144 -11.05 -7.83 0.71
CA LEU A 144 -10.16 -6.84 1.31
C LEU A 144 -8.78 -7.47 1.45
N ARG A 145 -7.83 -7.11 0.59
CA ARG A 145 -6.52 -7.79 0.55
C ARG A 145 -5.49 -7.11 1.44
N ARG A 146 -4.64 -7.93 2.05
CA ARG A 146 -3.42 -7.55 2.78
C ARG A 146 -2.17 -8.18 2.16
N VAL A 147 -2.29 -8.56 0.89
CA VAL A 147 -1.26 -9.22 0.09
C VAL A 147 -0.94 -8.29 -1.09
N ASP A 148 0.34 -8.06 -1.31
CA ASP A 148 0.86 -7.20 -2.38
C ASP A 148 0.64 -7.79 -3.76
N ASP A 149 0.63 -6.93 -4.78
CA ASP A 149 0.19 -7.29 -6.13
C ASP A 149 0.89 -8.53 -6.65
N ALA A 150 2.23 -8.53 -6.64
CA ALA A 150 3.07 -9.61 -7.16
C ALA A 150 2.71 -11.01 -6.62
N TRP A 151 2.14 -11.07 -5.42
CA TRP A 151 1.83 -12.31 -4.73
C TRP A 151 0.38 -12.78 -4.92
N LEU A 152 -0.49 -12.02 -5.58
CA LEU A 152 -1.93 -12.30 -5.65
C LEU A 152 -2.32 -13.50 -6.50
N ASP A 153 -1.59 -13.77 -7.59
CA ASP A 153 -1.96 -14.83 -8.54
C ASP A 153 -0.70 -15.48 -9.14
N PRO A 154 -0.34 -16.69 -8.72
CA PRO A 154 0.86 -17.36 -9.22
C PRO A 154 0.77 -17.78 -10.69
N LEU A 155 -0.41 -17.78 -11.31
CA LEU A 155 -0.54 -18.10 -12.74
C LEU A 155 -0.12 -16.95 -13.65
N GLU A 156 -0.15 -15.71 -13.15
CA GLU A 156 0.06 -14.52 -13.98
C GLU A 156 1.14 -13.56 -13.45
N LEU A 157 1.51 -13.69 -12.17
CA LEU A 157 2.48 -12.83 -11.51
C LEU A 157 3.67 -13.66 -11.05
N ARG A 158 3.84 -13.86 -9.74
CA ARG A 158 4.96 -14.58 -9.16
C ARG A 158 4.65 -16.08 -9.02
N PRO A 159 5.27 -16.98 -9.80
CA PRO A 159 4.90 -18.40 -9.86
C PRO A 159 5.22 -19.18 -8.59
N ASP A 160 6.19 -18.72 -7.78
CA ASP A 160 6.51 -19.28 -6.46
C ASP A 160 5.67 -18.67 -5.32
N SER A 161 4.66 -17.83 -5.63
CA SER A 161 3.75 -17.31 -4.63
C SER A 161 2.86 -18.42 -4.04
N LEU A 162 2.91 -18.54 -2.72
CA LEU A 162 1.99 -19.38 -1.92
C LEU A 162 0.90 -18.54 -1.22
N LEU A 163 0.91 -17.22 -1.39
CA LEU A 163 0.02 -16.29 -0.66
C LEU A 163 -1.26 -15.98 -1.45
N GLY A 164 -1.19 -16.11 -2.77
CA GLY A 164 -2.25 -15.75 -3.70
C GLY A 164 -3.25 -16.86 -3.97
N VAL A 165 -4.13 -16.59 -4.92
CA VAL A 165 -5.14 -17.53 -5.40
C VAL A 165 -4.92 -17.72 -6.91
N PRO A 166 -4.55 -18.92 -7.38
CA PRO A 166 -4.40 -19.20 -8.81
C PRO A 166 -5.68 -18.83 -9.58
N GLY A 167 -5.57 -17.96 -10.60
CA GLY A 167 -6.69 -17.52 -11.44
C GLY A 167 -7.51 -16.35 -10.87
N LEU A 168 -7.04 -15.73 -9.78
CA LEU A 168 -7.67 -14.56 -9.17
C LEU A 168 -7.76 -13.39 -10.15
N LEU A 169 -6.69 -13.07 -10.87
CA LEU A 169 -6.69 -11.91 -11.77
C LEU A 169 -7.66 -12.10 -12.92
N GLN A 170 -7.82 -13.33 -13.40
CA GLN A 170 -8.84 -13.65 -14.40
C GLN A 170 -10.26 -13.37 -13.87
N ALA A 171 -10.55 -13.75 -12.61
CA ALA A 171 -11.84 -13.45 -12.00
C ALA A 171 -12.08 -11.95 -11.80
N VAL A 172 -11.02 -11.19 -11.45
CA VAL A 172 -11.09 -9.72 -11.33
C VAL A 172 -11.37 -9.09 -12.68
N ARG A 173 -10.63 -9.47 -13.73
CA ARG A 173 -10.85 -8.93 -15.09
C ARG A 173 -12.22 -9.27 -15.65
N ALA A 174 -12.78 -10.42 -15.28
CA ALA A 174 -14.14 -10.81 -15.64
C ALA A 174 -15.22 -10.04 -14.85
N GLY A 175 -14.83 -9.19 -13.88
CA GLY A 175 -15.75 -8.41 -13.06
C GLY A 175 -16.56 -9.25 -12.06
N ASN A 176 -16.11 -10.46 -11.75
CA ASN A 176 -16.84 -11.39 -10.87
C ASN A 176 -16.41 -11.31 -9.39
N VAL A 177 -15.34 -10.57 -9.09
CA VAL A 177 -14.86 -10.31 -7.74
C VAL A 177 -14.27 -8.91 -7.66
N LEU A 178 -14.62 -8.17 -6.60
CA LEU A 178 -14.02 -6.89 -6.25
C LEU A 178 -12.79 -7.13 -5.37
N LEU A 179 -11.65 -6.55 -5.73
CA LEU A 179 -10.46 -6.52 -4.87
C LEU A 179 -10.27 -5.10 -4.35
N ALA A 180 -10.18 -4.96 -3.03
CA ALA A 180 -9.83 -3.72 -2.35
C ALA A 180 -8.40 -3.80 -1.83
N ASN A 181 -7.40 -3.20 -2.48
CA ASN A 181 -7.46 -2.43 -3.75
C ASN A 181 -7.31 -3.30 -5.00
N ALA A 182 -7.69 -2.75 -6.17
CA ALA A 182 -7.46 -3.41 -7.44
C ALA A 182 -5.95 -3.57 -7.70
N PRO A 183 -5.49 -4.67 -8.33
CA PRO A 183 -4.09 -4.86 -8.67
C PRO A 183 -3.67 -3.91 -9.81
N GLY A 184 -2.43 -3.41 -9.74
CA GLY A 184 -1.81 -2.51 -10.71
C GLY A 184 -1.45 -1.13 -10.14
N SER A 185 -1.82 -0.83 -8.90
CA SER A 185 -1.50 0.45 -8.24
C SER A 185 -0.11 0.49 -7.60
N GLY A 186 0.56 -0.66 -7.41
CA GLY A 186 1.82 -0.76 -6.67
C GLY A 186 2.94 0.20 -7.08
N PHE A 187 3.04 0.53 -8.37
CA PHE A 187 4.06 1.47 -8.84
C PHE A 187 3.89 2.89 -8.24
N LEU A 188 2.67 3.26 -7.84
CA LEU A 188 2.41 4.54 -7.18
C LEU A 188 3.09 4.63 -5.81
N GLU A 189 3.41 3.51 -5.17
CA GLU A 189 4.14 3.49 -3.89
C GLU A 189 5.63 3.83 -4.05
N SER A 190 6.13 3.90 -5.29
CA SER A 190 7.53 4.25 -5.55
C SER A 190 7.84 5.66 -5.03
N PRO A 191 8.92 5.84 -4.24
CA PRO A 191 9.31 7.17 -3.76
C PRO A 191 9.71 8.10 -4.91
N GLY A 192 10.09 7.57 -6.06
CA GLY A 192 10.42 8.35 -7.26
C GLY A 192 9.22 9.09 -7.83
N VAL A 193 8.00 8.53 -7.70
CA VAL A 193 6.75 9.17 -8.15
C VAL A 193 6.51 10.51 -7.46
N LEU A 194 6.98 10.66 -6.22
CA LEU A 194 6.81 11.89 -5.44
C LEU A 194 7.43 13.12 -6.12
N GLY A 195 8.54 12.97 -6.84
CA GLY A 195 9.17 14.06 -7.59
C GLY A 195 8.28 14.59 -8.73
N PHE A 196 7.39 13.75 -9.26
CA PHE A 196 6.49 14.09 -10.37
C PHE A 196 5.13 14.61 -9.90
N MET A 197 4.78 14.47 -8.63
CA MET A 197 3.45 14.81 -8.10
C MET A 197 2.99 16.25 -8.42
N PRO A 198 3.83 17.31 -8.35
CA PRO A 198 3.39 18.66 -8.70
C PRO A 198 2.92 18.77 -10.15
N ARG A 199 3.70 18.21 -11.09
CA ARG A 199 3.36 18.20 -12.52
C ARG A 199 2.16 17.30 -12.81
N LEU A 200 2.04 16.16 -12.12
CA LEU A 200 0.88 15.26 -12.26
C LEU A 200 -0.42 15.93 -11.81
N ALA A 201 -0.40 16.67 -10.69
CA ALA A 201 -1.57 17.41 -10.22
C ALA A 201 -2.04 18.45 -11.24
N GLU A 202 -1.11 19.22 -11.83
CA GLU A 202 -1.45 20.20 -12.86
C GLU A 202 -1.94 19.53 -14.15
N ALA A 203 -1.25 18.48 -14.62
CA ALA A 203 -1.59 17.83 -15.87
C ALA A 203 -2.92 17.05 -15.83
N LEU A 204 -3.25 16.44 -14.69
CA LEU A 204 -4.44 15.59 -14.54
C LEU A 204 -5.63 16.32 -13.95
N LEU A 205 -5.41 17.28 -13.05
CA LEU A 205 -6.47 17.98 -12.32
C LEU A 205 -6.52 19.48 -12.63
N GLY A 206 -5.48 20.05 -13.24
CA GLY A 206 -5.38 21.50 -13.43
C GLY A 206 -5.13 22.27 -12.13
N GLU A 207 -4.64 21.59 -11.09
CA GLU A 207 -4.50 22.12 -9.74
C GLU A 207 -3.06 22.04 -9.23
N THR A 208 -2.70 22.97 -8.35
CA THR A 208 -1.44 22.91 -7.57
C THR A 208 -1.66 22.10 -6.29
N LEU A 209 -0.65 21.34 -5.87
CA LEU A 209 -0.73 20.56 -4.63
C LEU A 209 -0.88 21.45 -3.39
N THR A 210 -1.97 21.27 -2.64
CA THR A 210 -2.16 21.88 -1.31
C THR A 210 -1.24 21.26 -0.25
N LEU A 211 -0.99 19.96 -0.35
CA LEU A 211 -0.08 19.22 0.53
C LEU A 211 1.12 18.75 -0.30
N PRO A 212 2.29 19.41 -0.19
CA PRO A 212 3.45 19.02 -0.97
C PRO A 212 4.02 17.68 -0.50
N ALA A 213 4.61 16.93 -1.43
CA ALA A 213 5.45 15.80 -1.08
C ALA A 213 6.83 16.31 -0.59
N VAL A 214 7.52 15.48 0.17
CA VAL A 214 8.96 15.68 0.41
C VAL A 214 9.69 15.64 -0.92
N HIS A 215 10.74 16.46 -1.04
CA HIS A 215 11.50 16.54 -2.28
C HIS A 215 12.18 15.20 -2.56
N SER A 216 11.91 14.63 -3.74
CA SER A 216 12.41 13.33 -4.18
C SER A 216 12.96 13.43 -5.58
N TRP A 217 14.14 12.88 -5.79
CA TRP A 217 14.82 12.76 -7.07
C TRP A 217 14.85 11.29 -7.48
N TRP A 218 14.08 10.95 -8.51
CA TRP A 218 14.24 9.65 -9.16
C TRP A 218 15.49 9.69 -10.03
N CYS A 219 16.52 8.92 -9.67
CA CYS A 219 17.80 8.97 -10.37
C CYS A 219 17.72 8.46 -11.82
N GLY A 220 16.63 7.78 -12.22
CA GLY A 220 16.39 7.42 -13.62
C GLY A 220 16.27 8.63 -14.56
N GLU A 221 15.94 9.81 -14.03
CA GLU A 221 16.05 11.06 -14.77
C GLU A 221 17.44 11.67 -14.57
N ALA A 222 18.22 11.80 -15.65
CA ALA A 222 19.63 12.24 -15.58
C ALA A 222 19.80 13.58 -14.84
N ALA A 223 18.95 14.57 -15.14
CA ALA A 223 18.99 15.87 -14.47
C ALA A 223 18.73 15.77 -12.96
N ALA A 224 17.75 14.94 -12.57
CA ALA A 224 17.45 14.70 -11.16
C ALA A 224 18.59 13.95 -10.45
N CYS A 225 19.23 12.99 -11.14
CA CYS A 225 20.40 12.27 -10.61
C CYS A 225 21.57 13.22 -10.37
N ASP A 226 21.90 14.07 -11.34
CA ASP A 226 23.00 15.04 -11.26
C ASP A 226 22.78 16.04 -10.12
N ASP A 227 21.54 16.48 -9.90
CA ASP A 227 21.18 17.36 -8.78
C ASP A 227 21.23 16.63 -7.42
N ALA A 228 20.84 15.36 -7.37
CA ALA A 228 20.78 14.58 -6.14
C ALA A 228 22.15 14.14 -5.61
N LEU A 229 23.07 13.73 -6.50
CA LEU A 229 24.35 13.12 -6.13
C LEU A 229 25.24 14.01 -5.22
N PRO A 230 25.35 15.33 -5.42
CA PRO A 230 26.06 16.23 -4.51
C PRO A 230 25.44 16.30 -3.10
N GLN A 231 24.16 15.94 -2.97
CA GLN A 231 23.37 16.10 -1.75
C GLN A 231 23.26 14.81 -0.95
N LEU A 232 23.84 13.68 -1.41
CA LEU A 232 23.68 12.36 -0.78
C LEU A 232 23.92 12.37 0.73
N ALA A 233 24.92 13.12 1.23
CA ALA A 233 25.24 13.20 2.65
C ALA A 233 24.12 13.80 3.54
N ARG A 234 23.15 14.50 2.95
CA ARG A 234 21.99 15.12 3.65
C ARG A 234 20.65 14.51 3.24
N CYS A 235 20.67 13.39 2.53
CA CYS A 235 19.48 12.78 1.97
C CYS A 235 19.36 11.31 2.39
N ILE A 236 18.22 10.72 2.07
CA ILE A 236 17.92 9.30 2.26
C ILE A 236 17.91 8.64 0.89
N VAL A 237 18.70 7.58 0.71
CA VAL A 237 18.66 6.74 -0.50
C VAL A 237 17.62 5.65 -0.29
N LYS A 238 16.65 5.55 -1.20
CA LYS A 238 15.56 4.57 -1.17
C LYS A 238 15.55 3.72 -2.44
N PRO A 239 15.11 2.46 -2.37
CA PRO A 239 14.82 1.69 -3.57
C PRO A 239 13.63 2.31 -4.32
N SER A 240 13.76 2.44 -5.64
CA SER A 240 12.66 2.92 -6.50
C SER A 240 11.61 1.85 -6.77
N TYR A 241 12.00 0.57 -6.66
CA TYR A 241 11.13 -0.56 -6.96
C TYR A 241 11.09 -1.57 -5.81
N PRO A 242 10.07 -2.46 -5.78
CA PRO A 242 10.02 -3.55 -4.82
C PRO A 242 11.23 -4.49 -4.90
N ALA A 243 11.48 -5.20 -3.79
CA ALA A 243 12.68 -6.02 -3.59
C ALA A 243 12.93 -7.09 -4.67
N ASP A 244 11.88 -7.64 -5.29
CA ASP A 244 11.94 -8.70 -6.30
C ASP A 244 12.39 -8.19 -7.68
N VAL A 245 12.15 -6.92 -7.99
CA VAL A 245 12.56 -6.27 -9.24
C VAL A 245 13.74 -5.31 -9.03
N GLN A 246 14.18 -5.08 -7.80
CA GLN A 246 15.29 -4.20 -7.46
C GLN A 246 16.64 -4.79 -7.89
N ALA A 247 17.26 -4.21 -8.93
CA ALA A 247 18.62 -4.54 -9.31
C ALA A 247 19.62 -4.07 -8.24
N GLY A 248 20.64 -4.90 -7.98
CA GLY A 248 21.59 -4.69 -6.88
C GLY A 248 21.11 -5.22 -5.52
N GLY A 249 19.96 -5.90 -5.48
CA GLY A 249 19.42 -6.54 -4.28
C GLY A 249 18.58 -5.60 -3.42
N ALA A 250 17.67 -6.20 -2.64
CA ALA A 250 16.88 -5.50 -1.65
C ALA A 250 17.78 -4.81 -0.63
N PHE A 251 17.43 -3.57 -0.27
CA PHE A 251 18.12 -2.82 0.78
C PHE A 251 17.13 -1.91 1.50
N ASP A 252 17.38 -1.69 2.78
CA ASP A 252 16.63 -0.73 3.58
C ASP A 252 17.04 0.71 3.25
N PRO A 253 16.13 1.70 3.39
CA PRO A 253 16.47 3.10 3.23
C PRO A 253 17.75 3.50 3.98
N VAL A 254 18.69 4.13 3.27
CA VAL A 254 19.98 4.52 3.82
C VAL A 254 20.03 6.01 4.08
N ILE A 255 20.27 6.39 5.34
CA ILE A 255 20.39 7.80 5.75
C ILE A 255 21.83 8.25 5.48
N GLY A 256 22.01 9.11 4.48
CA GLY A 256 23.33 9.58 4.06
C GLY A 256 24.13 10.28 5.16
N ALA A 257 23.44 10.95 6.09
CA ALA A 257 24.07 11.61 7.24
C ALA A 257 24.75 10.63 8.22
N ARG A 258 24.44 9.33 8.13
CA ARG A 258 25.05 8.27 8.96
C ARG A 258 26.21 7.57 8.25
N LEU A 259 26.51 7.93 7.00
CA LEU A 259 27.55 7.29 6.20
C LEU A 259 28.89 8.01 6.32
N THR A 260 29.96 7.23 6.30
CA THR A 260 31.33 7.73 6.10
C THR A 260 31.54 8.20 4.66
N ALA A 261 32.59 8.98 4.41
CA ALA A 261 32.94 9.43 3.07
C ALA A 261 33.17 8.25 2.09
N ALA A 262 33.78 7.16 2.56
CA ALA A 262 33.98 5.95 1.76
C ALA A 262 32.66 5.29 1.36
N GLN A 263 31.72 5.16 2.31
CA GLN A 263 30.39 4.60 2.05
C GLN A 263 29.56 5.50 1.14
N LEU A 264 29.68 6.83 1.25
CA LEU A 264 29.03 7.76 0.31
C LEU A 264 29.54 7.59 -1.12
N ALA A 265 30.86 7.39 -1.29
CA ALA A 265 31.45 7.12 -2.60
C ALA A 265 30.97 5.78 -3.19
N GLU A 266 30.86 4.75 -2.36
CA GLU A 266 30.28 3.46 -2.74
C GLU A 266 28.83 3.59 -3.20
N TRP A 267 28.00 4.29 -2.42
CA TRP A 267 26.61 4.55 -2.79
C TRP A 267 26.48 5.37 -4.06
N ARG A 268 27.32 6.39 -4.26
CA ARG A 268 27.38 7.15 -5.51
C ARG A 268 27.70 6.23 -6.70
N ALA A 269 28.70 5.37 -6.59
CA ALA A 269 29.06 4.43 -7.65
C ALA A 269 27.92 3.44 -7.94
N ARG A 270 27.27 2.93 -6.88
CA ARG A 270 26.13 2.02 -6.98
C ARG A 270 24.92 2.67 -7.68
N ILE A 271 24.61 3.93 -7.36
CA ILE A 271 23.54 4.70 -8.01
C ILE A 271 23.88 4.91 -9.49
N LEU A 272 25.09 5.38 -9.80
CA LEU A 272 25.52 5.62 -11.19
C LEU A 272 25.52 4.37 -12.06
N ALA A 273 25.72 3.18 -11.47
CA ALA A 273 25.68 1.93 -12.21
C ALA A 273 24.28 1.52 -12.68
N ARG A 274 23.22 1.90 -11.93
CA ARG A 274 21.81 1.53 -12.19
C ARG A 274 20.85 2.64 -11.70
N PRO A 275 20.92 3.85 -12.25
CA PRO A 275 20.27 5.03 -11.67
C PRO A 275 18.75 4.89 -11.53
N GLU A 276 18.08 4.22 -12.46
CA GLU A 276 16.63 3.98 -12.45
C GLU A 276 16.12 3.23 -11.21
N HIS A 277 16.99 2.49 -10.53
CA HIS A 277 16.68 1.69 -9.36
C HIS A 277 16.75 2.46 -8.03
N TYR A 278 17.17 3.72 -8.05
CA TYR A 278 17.37 4.52 -6.84
C TYR A 278 16.57 5.82 -6.88
N THR A 279 16.03 6.16 -5.72
CA THR A 279 15.46 7.48 -5.45
C THR A 279 16.23 8.09 -4.30
N VAL A 280 16.70 9.31 -4.48
CA VAL A 280 17.23 10.12 -3.38
C VAL A 280 16.08 10.97 -2.88
N GLN A 281 15.88 11.03 -1.57
CA GLN A 281 14.82 11.81 -0.95
C GLN A 281 15.44 12.75 0.08
N ALA A 282 14.97 14.00 0.12
CA ALA A 282 15.41 14.94 1.14
C ALA A 282 15.10 14.40 2.55
N ASP A 283 16.05 14.53 3.47
CA ASP A 283 15.78 14.23 4.86
C ASP A 283 14.88 15.32 5.46
N LEU A 284 13.85 14.90 6.18
CA LEU A 284 12.90 15.81 6.82
C LEU A 284 12.95 15.58 8.34
N PRO A 285 13.70 16.40 9.09
CA PRO A 285 13.68 16.33 10.54
C PRO A 285 12.25 16.59 11.04
N LEU A 286 11.77 15.75 11.95
CA LEU A 286 10.41 15.88 12.48
C LEU A 286 10.33 17.05 13.48
N SER A 287 9.20 17.75 13.47
CA SER A 287 8.90 18.76 14.50
C SER A 287 8.91 18.12 15.88
N GLN A 288 9.64 18.72 16.83
CA GLN A 288 9.56 18.36 18.25
C GLN A 288 8.29 18.89 18.89
#